data_AF-A0A960BV59-F1
#
_entry.id   AF-A0A960BV59-F1
#
_cell.length_a   1.000
_cell.length_b   1.000
_cell.length_c   1.000
_cell.angle_alpha   90.00
_cell.angle_beta   90.00
_cell.angle_gamma   90.00
#
_symmetry.space_group_name_H-M   'P 1'
#
loop_
_entity.id
_entity.type
_entity.pdbx_description
1 polymer ?
#
loop_
_entity_poly.entity_id
_entity_poly.type
_entity_poly.pdbx_seq_one_letter_code
_entity_poly.pdbx_strand_id
1 'polypeptide(L)'
;MVTGIVTAGDADDEALSFSGPSSTANGSLTITDAGEFIYTPTASARHLAAAQDATAASTMDTFTITVQDLSGGTVSQTITVPVSPTNSAPSGGSVSGLSTDPSTGVVTGIVIGVTDSDGDVLSYNATASSTGGGAVKVDAATGAFTYTPTAEQRQTADGATTYTFAIIANDGHRGIVTVPVSVPVEPANNADPVSEDPTGGSGGGVTTYLDVAYGLLPAEKLDVYAPGRPSNAPVVLMVHGGGWAIGNKANPGLVNNKVDHFVSDGKIFVSINYPMLPTHKPDAQADAVAAAISYVQAHAADWGGDPDNLVVMGHSAGAHLVALVSARRDAFPYLRPWQGTVVLDVGALDLVARMQDNPTEVFRLAFGDDPEYWQQVSPLAALHQGSEPILIVCASRRTCNQAEAFAAVARSFGTRVQILPKDLTHEQVNTELGAVGQYTDEVDVFLVSVHQRGD
;
A
#
# COMPACT_ATOMS: atom_id res chain seq x y z
N MET A 1 23.75 27.07 -35.95
CA MET A 1 24.47 27.28 -37.21
C MET A 1 25.92 27.52 -36.85
N VAL A 2 26.84 26.79 -37.49
CA VAL A 2 28.29 26.92 -37.30
C VAL A 2 28.89 27.33 -38.62
N THR A 3 29.74 28.35 -38.63
CA THR A 3 30.45 28.82 -39.82
C THR A 3 31.94 28.64 -39.63
N GLY A 4 32.65 28.33 -40.71
CA GLY A 4 34.10 28.24 -40.69
C GLY A 4 34.69 28.37 -42.09
N ILE A 5 36.01 28.37 -42.17
CA ILE A 5 36.76 28.38 -43.42
C ILE A 5 37.83 27.30 -43.36
N VAL A 6 37.93 26.50 -44.42
CA VAL A 6 39.04 25.57 -44.63
C VAL A 6 40.04 26.27 -45.54
N THR A 7 41.31 26.30 -45.12
CA THR A 7 42.40 26.84 -45.93
C THR A 7 43.35 25.72 -46.30
N ALA A 8 43.87 25.78 -47.52
CA ALA A 8 44.84 24.84 -48.05
C ALA A 8 45.81 25.61 -48.96
N GLY A 9 47.06 25.16 -49.03
CA GLY A 9 48.06 25.70 -49.94
C GLY A 9 48.46 24.62 -50.93
N ASP A 10 48.69 25.04 -52.18
CA ASP A 10 49.24 24.19 -53.23
C ASP A 10 50.71 24.57 -53.50
N ALA A 11 51.55 23.58 -53.77
CA ALA A 11 52.98 23.82 -54.00
C ALA A 11 53.26 24.37 -55.41
N ASP A 12 52.34 24.13 -56.35
CA ASP A 12 52.42 24.54 -57.76
C ASP A 12 51.55 25.78 -58.05
N ASP A 13 50.97 26.39 -57.00
CA ASP A 13 50.11 27.58 -57.01
C ASP A 13 48.85 27.41 -57.90
N GLU A 14 48.36 26.18 -58.00
CA GLU A 14 47.13 25.84 -58.74
C GLU A 14 45.86 26.28 -58.01
N ALA A 15 44.77 26.48 -58.77
CA ALA A 15 43.46 26.77 -58.19
C ALA A 15 42.90 25.54 -57.47
N LEU A 16 42.46 25.73 -56.22
CA LEU A 16 41.90 24.67 -55.39
C LEU A 16 40.37 24.70 -55.42
N SER A 17 39.78 23.51 -55.36
CA SER A 17 38.34 23.32 -55.19
C SER A 17 38.04 22.59 -53.87
N PHE A 18 36.94 22.97 -53.22
CA PHE A 18 36.55 22.43 -51.91
C PHE A 18 35.20 21.75 -52.03
N SER A 19 35.10 20.52 -51.54
CA SER A 19 33.87 19.73 -51.58
C SER A 19 33.62 18.99 -50.28
N GLY A 20 32.36 18.71 -49.97
CA GLY A 20 31.94 17.99 -48.79
C GLY A 20 30.55 17.38 -48.98
N PRO A 21 30.09 16.52 -48.06
CA PRO A 21 28.75 15.97 -48.13
C PRO A 21 27.71 17.08 -47.95
N SER A 22 26.60 17.07 -48.70
CA SER A 22 25.54 18.07 -48.55
C SER A 22 24.71 17.90 -47.26
N SER A 23 24.81 16.73 -46.62
CA SER A 23 24.16 16.40 -45.35
C SER A 23 24.94 15.35 -44.56
N THR A 24 24.67 15.33 -43.27
CA THR A 24 25.12 14.34 -42.29
C THR A 24 23.88 13.76 -41.60
N ALA A 25 24.07 12.78 -40.72
CA ALA A 25 22.98 12.30 -39.87
C ALA A 25 22.40 13.42 -38.97
N ASN A 26 23.21 14.41 -38.61
CA ASN A 26 22.89 15.41 -37.59
C ASN A 26 22.67 16.83 -38.14
N GLY A 27 22.84 17.08 -39.44
CA GLY A 27 22.72 18.42 -40.01
C GLY A 27 23.00 18.52 -41.51
N SER A 28 22.82 19.72 -42.07
CA SER A 28 23.15 20.05 -43.45
C SER A 28 24.43 20.89 -43.54
N LEU A 29 25.21 20.69 -44.61
CA LEU A 29 26.45 21.41 -44.86
C LEU A 29 26.38 22.05 -46.25
N THR A 30 26.72 23.34 -46.31
CA THR A 30 27.00 24.04 -47.56
C THR A 30 28.43 24.54 -47.52
N ILE A 31 29.19 24.35 -48.59
CA ILE A 31 30.57 24.81 -48.74
C ILE A 31 30.72 25.57 -50.07
N THR A 32 31.48 26.66 -50.05
CA THR A 32 31.81 27.44 -51.25
C THR A 32 33.13 26.97 -51.86
N ASP A 33 33.37 27.34 -53.12
CA ASP A 33 34.65 27.06 -53.80
C ASP A 33 35.85 27.78 -53.15
N ALA A 34 35.60 28.73 -52.23
CA ALA A 34 36.63 29.40 -51.43
C ALA A 34 36.90 28.70 -50.07
N GLY A 35 36.26 27.56 -49.80
CA GLY A 35 36.44 26.78 -48.57
C GLY A 35 35.64 27.29 -47.37
N GLU A 36 34.80 28.33 -47.53
CA GLU A 36 33.86 28.76 -46.49
C GLU A 36 32.71 27.77 -46.38
N PHE A 37 32.38 27.36 -45.16
CA PHE A 37 31.27 26.44 -44.92
C PHE A 37 30.28 26.97 -43.89
N ILE A 38 29.03 26.56 -44.06
CA ILE A 38 27.93 26.74 -43.11
C ILE A 38 27.37 25.36 -42.80
N TYR A 39 27.37 25.01 -41.53
CA TYR A 39 26.74 23.81 -41.01
C TYR A 39 25.51 24.17 -40.17
N THR A 40 24.38 23.54 -40.47
CA THR A 40 23.12 23.73 -39.75
C THR A 40 22.66 22.39 -39.18
N PRO A 41 22.79 22.19 -37.84
CA PRO A 41 22.29 20.99 -37.20
C PRO A 41 20.76 20.83 -37.38
N THR A 42 20.27 19.61 -37.50
CA THR A 42 18.83 19.30 -37.54
C THR A 42 18.17 19.60 -36.19
N ALA A 43 16.85 19.78 -36.19
CA ALA A 43 16.08 19.94 -34.96
C ALA A 43 16.27 18.73 -34.02
N SER A 44 16.21 17.51 -34.55
CA SER A 44 16.39 16.28 -33.76
C SER A 44 17.79 16.15 -33.16
N ALA A 45 18.86 16.54 -33.87
CA ALA A 45 20.21 16.53 -33.31
C ALA A 45 20.36 17.56 -32.17
N ARG A 46 19.75 18.74 -32.31
CA ARG A 46 19.74 19.76 -31.25
C ARG A 46 18.91 19.33 -30.04
N HIS A 47 17.86 18.57 -30.26
CA HIS A 47 17.04 17.95 -29.22
C HIS A 47 17.85 16.92 -28.43
N LEU A 48 18.47 15.95 -29.11
CA LEU A 48 19.33 14.95 -28.47
C LEU A 48 20.53 15.57 -27.73
N ALA A 49 21.08 16.67 -28.26
CA ALA A 49 22.14 17.43 -27.58
C ALA A 49 21.67 18.08 -26.27
N ALA A 50 20.36 18.31 -26.10
CA ALA A 50 19.78 18.93 -24.91
C ALA A 50 19.57 17.95 -23.75
N ALA A 51 19.72 16.64 -23.97
CA ALA A 51 19.56 15.61 -22.95
C ALA A 51 20.41 15.91 -21.71
N GLN A 52 19.86 15.64 -20.52
CA GLN A 52 20.52 15.93 -19.25
C GLN A 52 21.82 15.13 -19.06
N ASP A 53 21.93 13.97 -19.71
CA ASP A 53 23.09 13.08 -19.76
C ASP A 53 23.79 13.08 -21.13
N ALA A 54 23.63 14.15 -21.93
CA ALA A 54 24.17 14.23 -23.29
C ALA A 54 25.68 13.92 -23.34
N THR A 55 26.06 13.10 -24.31
CA THR A 55 27.45 12.66 -24.52
C THR A 55 28.14 13.51 -25.58
N ALA A 56 29.45 13.32 -25.75
CA ALA A 56 30.19 13.93 -26.86
C ALA A 56 29.60 13.55 -28.24
N ALA A 57 28.99 12.37 -28.37
CA ALA A 57 28.38 11.90 -29.61
C ALA A 57 27.06 12.62 -29.95
N SER A 58 26.34 13.14 -28.95
CA SER A 58 25.11 13.91 -29.16
C SER A 58 25.33 15.43 -29.16
N THR A 59 26.49 15.91 -28.72
CA THR A 59 26.84 17.35 -28.67
C THR A 59 27.81 17.79 -29.77
N MET A 60 28.31 16.87 -30.57
CA MET A 60 29.23 17.13 -31.68
C MET A 60 28.77 16.40 -32.93
N ASP A 61 29.09 16.94 -34.09
CA ASP A 61 28.97 16.23 -35.37
C ASP A 61 30.27 16.32 -36.16
N THR A 62 30.49 15.36 -37.05
CA THR A 62 31.72 15.27 -37.84
C THR A 62 31.42 15.07 -39.32
N PHE A 63 32.12 15.81 -40.17
CA PHE A 63 32.10 15.63 -41.61
C PHE A 63 33.49 15.83 -42.19
N THR A 64 33.72 15.35 -43.41
CA THR A 64 35.00 15.46 -44.10
C THR A 64 34.89 16.43 -45.26
N ILE A 65 35.77 17.42 -45.31
CA ILE A 65 35.94 18.31 -46.47
C ILE A 65 37.15 17.82 -47.26
N THR A 66 37.00 17.71 -48.57
CA THR A 66 38.05 17.33 -49.51
C THR A 66 38.44 18.52 -50.36
N VAL A 67 39.74 18.79 -50.41
CA VAL A 67 40.37 19.79 -51.27
C VAL A 67 40.98 19.06 -52.45
N GLN A 68 40.74 19.57 -53.65
CA GLN A 68 41.26 19.01 -54.90
C GLN A 68 41.92 20.09 -55.76
N ASP A 69 43.11 19.80 -56.28
CA ASP A 69 43.83 20.63 -57.26
C ASP A 69 43.34 20.36 -58.70
N LEU A 70 43.82 21.14 -59.68
CA LEU A 70 43.41 20.97 -61.09
C LEU A 70 44.02 19.74 -61.74
N SER A 71 45.13 19.24 -61.19
CA SER A 71 45.85 18.05 -61.61
C SER A 71 45.25 16.73 -61.09
N GLY A 72 44.27 16.80 -60.19
CA GLY A 72 43.53 15.68 -59.62
C GLY A 72 44.04 15.15 -58.26
N GLY A 73 45.04 15.79 -57.64
CA GLY A 73 45.48 15.49 -56.29
C GLY A 73 44.44 15.90 -55.25
N THR A 74 44.32 15.13 -54.17
CA THR A 74 43.32 15.39 -53.12
C THR A 74 43.89 15.27 -51.72
N VAL A 75 43.39 16.12 -50.81
CA VAL A 75 43.63 16.03 -49.37
C VAL A 75 42.31 16.23 -48.64
N SER A 76 42.09 15.46 -47.58
CA SER A 76 40.84 15.53 -46.80
C SER A 76 41.12 15.92 -45.37
N GLN A 77 40.27 16.78 -44.82
CA GLN A 77 40.28 17.18 -43.41
C GLN A 77 38.94 16.83 -42.78
N THR A 78 38.98 16.09 -41.67
CA THR A 78 37.80 15.89 -40.82
C THR A 78 37.59 17.12 -39.96
N ILE A 79 36.39 17.68 -40.03
CA ILE A 79 35.93 18.82 -39.24
C ILE A 79 34.95 18.30 -38.20
N THR A 80 35.16 18.68 -36.95
CA THR A 80 34.23 18.45 -35.85
C THR A 80 33.58 19.77 -35.48
N VAL A 81 32.25 19.81 -35.51
CA VAL A 81 31.46 21.01 -35.17
C VAL A 81 30.60 20.75 -33.94
N PRO A 82 30.43 21.74 -33.03
CA PRO A 82 29.52 21.61 -31.91
C PRO A 82 28.07 21.73 -32.35
N VAL A 83 27.20 20.92 -31.75
CA VAL A 83 25.74 20.99 -31.90
C VAL A 83 25.17 21.76 -30.70
N SER A 84 24.65 22.97 -30.95
CA SER A 84 24.04 23.77 -29.89
C SER A 84 22.68 23.18 -29.46
N PRO A 85 22.50 22.81 -28.18
CA PRO A 85 21.29 22.15 -27.70
C PRO A 85 20.07 23.07 -27.79
N THR A 86 18.91 22.50 -28.09
CA THR A 86 17.63 23.20 -28.09
C THR A 86 16.51 22.22 -27.83
N ASN A 87 15.68 22.56 -26.86
CA ASN A 87 14.58 21.76 -26.35
C ASN A 87 13.43 22.72 -25.99
N SER A 88 12.19 22.25 -26.09
CA SER A 88 11.00 22.99 -25.66
C SER A 88 10.61 22.51 -24.27
N ALA A 89 10.70 23.37 -23.26
CA ALA A 89 10.35 22.94 -21.91
C ALA A 89 8.85 22.58 -21.79
N PRO A 90 8.50 21.63 -20.90
CA PRO A 90 7.11 21.28 -20.62
C PRO A 90 6.34 22.48 -20.07
N SER A 91 5.02 22.45 -20.24
CA SER A 91 4.12 23.53 -19.79
C SER A 91 2.80 22.99 -19.25
N GLY A 92 2.05 23.85 -18.57
CA GLY A 92 0.77 23.49 -17.96
C GLY A 92 0.93 22.83 -16.59
N GLY A 93 0.01 21.92 -16.26
CA GLY A 93 -0.05 21.24 -14.97
C GLY A 93 -1.06 21.86 -14.00
N SER A 94 -1.90 21.01 -13.44
CA SER A 94 -2.77 21.32 -12.31
C SER A 94 -2.92 20.10 -11.40
N VAL A 95 -3.32 20.32 -10.16
CA VAL A 95 -3.56 19.25 -9.19
C VAL A 95 -5.01 18.81 -9.27
N SER A 96 -5.25 17.50 -9.29
CA SER A 96 -6.57 16.89 -9.28
C SER A 96 -6.65 15.75 -8.27
N GLY A 97 -7.88 15.34 -7.93
CA GLY A 97 -8.13 14.18 -7.07
C GLY A 97 -7.61 14.34 -5.64
N LEU A 98 -7.56 15.57 -5.11
CA LEU A 98 -7.14 15.80 -3.73
C LEU A 98 -8.11 15.12 -2.77
N SER A 99 -7.57 14.29 -1.90
CA SER A 99 -8.30 13.59 -0.84
C SER A 99 -7.48 13.64 0.43
N THR A 100 -8.12 14.02 1.54
CA THR A 100 -7.53 14.08 2.86
C THR A 100 -8.09 12.94 3.70
N ASP A 101 -7.22 12.14 4.30
CA ASP A 101 -7.61 11.20 5.34
C ASP A 101 -7.81 11.97 6.66
N PRO A 102 -9.03 12.04 7.20
CA PRO A 102 -9.30 12.83 8.41
C PRO A 102 -8.54 12.30 9.64
N SER A 103 -8.24 11.01 9.68
CA SER A 103 -7.60 10.34 10.82
C SER A 103 -6.09 10.60 10.89
N THR A 104 -5.41 10.63 9.74
CA THR A 104 -3.95 10.83 9.65
C THR A 104 -3.57 12.23 9.18
N GLY A 105 -4.48 12.92 8.50
CA GLY A 105 -4.26 14.18 7.79
C GLY A 105 -3.41 14.04 6.54
N VAL A 106 -3.11 12.80 6.14
CA VAL A 106 -2.40 12.53 4.90
C VAL A 106 -3.26 12.99 3.74
N VAL A 107 -2.64 13.72 2.81
CA VAL A 107 -3.29 14.23 1.60
C VAL A 107 -2.70 13.53 0.40
N THR A 108 -3.55 12.90 -0.41
CA THR A 108 -3.17 12.31 -1.69
C THR A 108 -3.72 13.13 -2.85
N GLY A 109 -2.99 13.19 -3.96
CA GLY A 109 -3.45 13.84 -5.18
C GLY A 109 -2.61 13.42 -6.39
N ILE A 110 -2.95 13.95 -7.56
CA ILE A 110 -2.21 13.69 -8.80
C ILE A 110 -2.05 14.97 -9.61
N VAL A 111 -0.87 15.14 -10.21
CA VAL A 111 -0.62 16.20 -11.20
C VAL A 111 -1.12 15.75 -12.56
N ILE A 112 -1.96 16.57 -13.20
CA ILE A 112 -2.52 16.32 -14.52
C ILE A 112 -2.29 17.49 -15.46
N GLY A 113 -2.38 17.26 -16.77
CA GLY A 113 -2.37 18.33 -17.77
C GLY A 113 -1.02 19.00 -17.98
N VAL A 114 0.08 18.34 -17.61
CA VAL A 114 1.42 18.73 -18.07
C VAL A 114 1.60 18.19 -19.49
N THR A 115 2.03 19.05 -20.39
CA THR A 115 2.24 18.71 -21.80
C THR A 115 3.61 19.20 -22.26
N ASP A 116 4.18 18.44 -23.18
CA ASP A 116 5.47 18.70 -23.80
C ASP A 116 5.29 18.72 -25.33
N SER A 117 5.86 19.72 -26.01
CA SER A 117 5.59 19.96 -27.44
C SER A 117 6.44 19.11 -28.37
N ASP A 118 7.60 18.65 -27.90
CA ASP A 118 8.57 17.75 -28.52
C ASP A 118 8.15 16.28 -28.29
N GLY A 119 7.31 16.04 -27.29
CA GLY A 119 6.77 14.74 -26.95
C GLY A 119 7.70 13.92 -26.05
N ASP A 120 8.56 14.59 -25.29
CA ASP A 120 9.47 13.94 -24.36
C ASP A 120 8.73 13.25 -23.21
N VAL A 121 9.33 12.17 -22.72
CA VAL A 121 8.79 11.41 -21.60
C VAL A 121 9.02 12.19 -20.31
N LEU A 122 7.93 12.56 -19.65
CA LEU A 122 7.97 13.33 -18.41
C LEU A 122 8.28 12.45 -17.20
N SER A 123 9.12 12.98 -16.32
CA SER A 123 9.38 12.44 -14.99
C SER A 123 9.01 13.46 -13.91
N TYR A 124 8.50 12.98 -12.78
CA TYR A 124 8.04 13.84 -11.68
C TYR A 124 8.94 13.69 -10.46
N ASN A 125 9.31 14.83 -9.86
CA ASN A 125 9.92 14.86 -8.55
C ASN A 125 9.25 15.95 -7.69
N ALA A 126 9.50 15.95 -6.39
CA ALA A 126 8.92 16.92 -5.48
C ALA A 126 9.98 17.42 -4.52
N THR A 127 9.77 18.62 -3.98
CA THR A 127 10.50 19.08 -2.80
C THR A 127 10.23 18.11 -1.64
N ALA A 128 11.29 17.64 -0.96
CA ALA A 128 11.17 16.62 0.09
C ALA A 128 10.26 17.03 1.25
N SER A 129 10.04 18.33 1.45
CA SER A 129 9.17 18.86 2.50
C SER A 129 8.39 20.10 2.06
N SER A 130 7.21 20.29 2.65
CA SER A 130 6.40 21.51 2.48
C SER A 130 6.95 22.70 3.27
N THR A 131 6.37 23.88 3.07
CA THR A 131 6.69 25.12 3.81
C THR A 131 6.59 25.00 5.34
N GLY A 132 5.92 23.98 5.87
CA GLY A 132 5.84 23.69 7.31
C GLY A 132 6.49 22.36 7.73
N GLY A 133 7.32 21.74 6.87
CA GLY A 133 8.12 20.56 7.22
C GLY A 133 7.42 19.20 7.05
N GLY A 134 6.19 19.17 6.53
CA GLY A 134 5.48 17.92 6.21
C GLY A 134 6.16 17.18 5.05
N ALA A 135 6.20 15.85 5.10
CA ALA A 135 6.91 15.03 4.12
C ALA A 135 6.12 14.87 2.83
N VAL A 136 6.80 14.93 1.69
CA VAL A 136 6.19 14.75 0.36
C VAL A 136 6.85 13.56 -0.35
N LYS A 137 6.03 12.66 -0.89
CA LYS A 137 6.45 11.62 -1.81
C LYS A 137 5.67 11.75 -3.12
N VAL A 138 6.35 11.55 -4.24
CA VAL A 138 5.73 11.57 -5.57
C VAL A 138 6.19 10.35 -6.36
N ASP A 139 5.26 9.76 -7.10
CA ASP A 139 5.53 8.72 -8.07
C ASP A 139 6.11 9.36 -9.34
N ALA A 140 7.32 8.93 -9.72
CA ALA A 140 8.08 9.58 -10.77
C ALA A 140 7.50 9.40 -12.18
N ALA A 141 6.63 8.40 -12.40
CA ALA A 141 6.06 8.12 -13.71
C ALA A 141 4.67 8.76 -13.89
N THR A 142 3.91 8.85 -12.81
CA THR A 142 2.48 9.24 -12.86
C THR A 142 2.21 10.64 -12.31
N GLY A 143 3.11 11.20 -11.51
CA GLY A 143 2.87 12.48 -10.82
C GLY A 143 1.84 12.36 -9.68
N ALA A 144 1.45 11.14 -9.29
CA ALA A 144 0.66 10.89 -8.09
C ALA A 144 1.53 11.15 -6.86
N PHE A 145 0.99 11.81 -5.84
CA PHE A 145 1.75 12.18 -4.66
C PHE A 145 1.00 11.91 -3.35
N THR A 146 1.77 11.81 -2.28
CA THR A 146 1.31 11.72 -0.91
C THR A 146 2.03 12.77 -0.08
N TYR A 147 1.26 13.61 0.59
CA TYR A 147 1.71 14.56 1.58
C TYR A 147 1.36 14.05 2.98
N THR A 148 2.34 14.00 3.86
CA THR A 148 2.18 13.62 5.27
C THR A 148 2.48 14.85 6.13
N PRO A 149 1.46 15.50 6.73
CA PRO A 149 1.69 16.63 7.62
C PRO A 149 2.43 16.18 8.90
N THR A 150 3.17 17.10 9.51
CA THR A 150 3.77 16.86 10.83
C THR A 150 2.70 16.88 11.93
N ALA A 151 3.03 16.33 13.09
CA ALA A 151 2.17 16.38 14.27
C ALA A 151 1.83 17.81 14.69
N GLU A 152 2.82 18.72 14.63
CA GLU A 152 2.62 20.14 14.96
C GLU A 152 1.66 20.83 13.97
N GLN A 153 1.84 20.59 12.66
CA GLN A 153 0.95 21.12 11.62
C GLN A 153 -0.50 20.65 11.80
N ARG A 154 -0.69 19.42 12.29
CA ARG A 154 -2.01 18.86 12.60
C ARG A 154 -2.58 19.42 13.91
N GLN A 155 -1.77 19.63 14.95
CA GLN A 155 -2.23 20.16 16.24
C GLN A 155 -2.70 21.62 16.15
N THR A 156 -2.09 22.42 15.28
CA THR A 156 -2.44 23.83 15.09
C THR A 156 -3.38 24.07 13.90
N ALA A 157 -3.75 23.03 13.17
CA ALA A 157 -4.62 23.16 12.01
C ALA A 157 -6.04 23.58 12.41
N ASP A 158 -6.61 24.51 11.65
CA ASP A 158 -7.96 25.06 11.81
C ASP A 158 -8.91 24.59 10.69
N GLY A 159 -8.44 23.68 9.82
CA GLY A 159 -9.15 23.21 8.63
C GLY A 159 -9.15 24.20 7.45
N ALA A 160 -8.59 25.41 7.62
CA ALA A 160 -8.47 26.43 6.57
C ALA A 160 -7.02 26.67 6.13
N THR A 161 -6.06 26.43 7.02
CA THR A 161 -4.64 26.59 6.77
C THR A 161 -4.16 25.56 5.75
N THR A 162 -3.49 26.04 4.70
CA THR A 162 -2.90 25.20 3.66
C THR A 162 -1.39 25.24 3.71
N TYR A 163 -0.76 24.10 3.45
CA TYR A 163 0.69 24.02 3.29
C TYR A 163 1.02 23.81 1.83
N THR A 164 2.11 24.45 1.40
CA THR A 164 2.48 24.47 0.00
C THR A 164 3.80 23.74 -0.23
N PHE A 165 3.87 23.04 -1.36
CA PHE A 165 5.08 22.44 -1.87
C PHE A 165 5.03 22.44 -3.40
N ALA A 166 6.14 22.05 -4.03
CA ALA A 166 6.27 22.06 -5.48
C ALA A 166 6.52 20.64 -6.01
N ILE A 167 5.77 20.27 -7.05
CA ILE A 167 6.08 19.11 -7.89
C ILE A 167 6.70 19.63 -9.17
N ILE A 168 7.84 19.08 -9.55
CA ILE A 168 8.59 19.44 -10.75
C ILE A 168 8.41 18.32 -11.77
N ALA A 169 7.86 18.65 -12.93
CA ALA A 169 7.89 17.77 -14.10
C ALA A 169 9.12 18.12 -14.95
N ASN A 170 9.92 17.11 -15.28
CA ASN A 170 11.17 17.21 -16.04
C ASN A 170 11.08 16.33 -17.29
N ASP A 171 11.43 16.90 -18.44
CA ASP A 171 11.44 16.25 -19.76
C ASP A 171 12.71 15.43 -20.07
N GLY A 172 13.72 15.49 -19.19
CA GLY A 172 15.02 14.84 -19.40
C GLY A 172 15.95 15.61 -20.34
N HIS A 173 15.52 16.75 -20.88
CA HIS A 173 16.24 17.61 -21.82
C HIS A 173 16.40 19.04 -21.27
N ARG A 174 16.58 19.14 -19.94
CA ARG A 174 16.83 20.37 -19.16
C ARG A 174 15.65 21.34 -19.14
N GLY A 175 14.48 20.94 -19.65
CA GLY A 175 13.23 21.67 -19.47
C GLY A 175 12.50 21.17 -18.23
N ILE A 176 12.00 22.11 -17.44
CA ILE A 176 11.19 21.79 -16.27
C ILE A 176 9.98 22.72 -16.19
N VAL A 177 8.88 22.21 -15.62
CA VAL A 177 7.76 23.02 -15.15
C VAL A 177 7.49 22.70 -13.69
N THR A 178 7.25 23.73 -12.91
CA THR A 178 6.94 23.59 -11.48
C THR A 178 5.45 23.79 -11.27
N VAL A 179 4.78 22.76 -10.76
CA VAL A 179 3.37 22.77 -10.40
C VAL A 179 3.26 23.05 -8.90
N PRO A 180 2.72 24.21 -8.49
CA PRO A 180 2.49 24.49 -7.09
C PRO A 180 1.34 23.63 -6.56
N VAL A 181 1.59 22.94 -5.44
CA VAL A 181 0.60 22.14 -4.74
C VAL A 181 0.25 22.83 -3.43
N SER A 182 -1.05 23.00 -3.18
CA SER A 182 -1.58 23.49 -1.91
C SER A 182 -2.47 22.41 -1.31
N VAL A 183 -2.13 21.97 -0.10
CA VAL A 183 -2.86 20.90 0.60
C VAL A 183 -3.48 21.45 1.90
N PRO A 184 -4.79 21.28 2.12
CA PRO A 184 -5.40 21.58 3.41
C PRO A 184 -4.97 20.51 4.43
N VAL A 185 -4.62 20.94 5.63
CA VAL A 185 -4.39 20.02 6.74
C VAL A 185 -5.58 20.10 7.67
N GLU A 186 -6.28 18.98 7.84
CA GLU A 186 -7.32 18.88 8.86
C GLU A 186 -6.68 18.84 10.25
N PRO A 187 -7.32 19.44 11.27
CA PRO A 187 -6.86 19.34 12.65
C PRO A 187 -6.63 17.87 13.02
N ALA A 188 -5.58 17.59 13.78
CA ALA A 188 -5.51 16.31 14.46
C ALA A 188 -6.77 16.19 15.32
N ASN A 189 -7.39 15.02 15.31
CA ASN A 189 -8.46 14.70 16.24
C ASN A 189 -7.87 14.58 17.65
N ASN A 190 -7.54 15.74 18.23
CA ASN A 190 -6.95 15.91 19.56
C ASN A 190 -8.05 15.95 20.63
N ALA A 191 -9.06 15.09 20.50
CA ALA A 191 -9.80 14.75 21.69
C ALA A 191 -8.83 13.95 22.57
N ASP A 192 -8.24 14.62 23.56
CA ASP A 192 -7.61 13.94 24.70
C ASP A 192 -8.61 12.87 25.21
N PRO A 193 -8.14 11.71 25.73
CA PRO A 193 -9.01 10.87 26.53
C PRO A 193 -9.46 11.69 27.75
N VAL A 194 -10.67 12.23 27.68
CA VAL A 194 -11.31 12.87 28.83
C VAL A 194 -11.56 11.76 29.85
N SER A 195 -10.77 11.77 30.94
CA SER A 195 -11.22 11.15 32.18
C SER A 195 -12.34 12.04 32.75
N GLU A 196 -13.59 11.73 32.39
CA GLU A 196 -14.71 12.19 33.20
C GLU A 196 -14.73 11.34 34.48
N ASP A 197 -14.27 11.93 35.58
CA ASP A 197 -14.56 11.43 36.92
C ASP A 197 -16.08 11.36 37.09
N PRO A 198 -16.70 10.20 37.40
CA PRO A 198 -18.14 10.06 37.28
C PRO A 198 -18.82 10.76 38.45
N THR A 199 -19.30 11.98 38.23
CA THR A 199 -20.35 12.54 39.08
C THR A 199 -21.66 11.80 38.80
N GLY A 200 -21.90 10.77 39.60
CA GLY A 200 -23.21 10.32 40.09
C GLY A 200 -24.29 10.04 39.04
N GLY A 201 -24.42 8.77 38.65
CA GLY A 201 -25.64 8.25 38.04
C GLY A 201 -25.60 6.73 37.86
N SER A 202 -26.48 6.00 38.57
CA SER A 202 -26.70 4.56 38.36
C SER A 202 -27.23 4.28 36.95
N GLY A 203 -26.49 3.50 36.15
CA GLY A 203 -26.98 2.90 34.90
C GLY A 203 -25.86 2.17 34.15
N GLY A 204 -26.06 0.91 33.76
CA GLY A 204 -25.08 0.07 33.06
C GLY A 204 -24.73 0.55 31.65
N GLY A 205 -23.77 1.48 31.56
CA GLY A 205 -23.20 1.94 30.29
C GLY A 205 -22.05 1.05 29.80
N VAL A 206 -21.80 1.10 28.49
CA VAL A 206 -20.61 0.53 27.83
C VAL A 206 -19.49 1.58 27.88
N THR A 207 -18.32 1.20 28.37
CA THR A 207 -17.09 2.01 28.29
C THR A 207 -16.36 1.65 27.00
N THR A 208 -15.97 2.65 26.21
CA THR A 208 -15.30 2.45 24.92
C THR A 208 -13.91 3.07 24.90
N TYR A 209 -12.94 2.33 24.33
CA TYR A 209 -11.60 2.80 24.04
C TYR A 209 -11.40 2.65 22.53
N LEU A 210 -11.28 3.76 21.82
CA LEU A 210 -11.22 3.74 20.36
C LEU A 210 -9.79 3.99 19.86
N ASP A 211 -9.46 3.37 18.73
CA ASP A 211 -8.21 3.54 18.00
C ASP A 211 -6.94 3.31 18.85
N VAL A 212 -7.01 2.38 19.79
CA VAL A 212 -5.87 1.95 20.60
C VAL A 212 -4.84 1.29 19.69
N ALA A 213 -3.66 1.86 19.60
CA ALA A 213 -2.58 1.32 18.78
C ALA A 213 -1.95 0.10 19.47
N TYR A 214 -1.94 -1.03 18.78
CA TYR A 214 -1.22 -2.24 19.21
C TYR A 214 0.12 -2.44 18.47
N GLY A 215 0.37 -1.64 17.44
CA GLY A 215 1.57 -1.69 16.62
C GLY A 215 1.96 -0.32 16.05
N LEU A 216 2.93 -0.32 15.14
CA LEU A 216 3.55 0.89 14.58
C LEU A 216 2.85 1.35 13.28
N LEU A 217 2.16 0.46 12.59
CA LEU A 217 1.47 0.78 11.35
C LEU A 217 0.13 1.48 11.64
N PRO A 218 -0.34 2.41 10.78
CA PRO A 218 -1.62 3.08 10.98
C PRO A 218 -2.83 2.14 11.10
N ALA A 219 -2.75 0.96 10.47
CA ALA A 219 -3.78 -0.06 10.50
C ALA A 219 -3.72 -0.98 11.75
N GLU A 220 -2.65 -0.92 12.54
CA GLU A 220 -2.48 -1.74 13.75
C GLU A 220 -3.18 -1.11 14.96
N LYS A 221 -4.51 -1.01 14.84
CA LYS A 221 -5.40 -0.40 15.82
C LYS A 221 -6.51 -1.34 16.25
N LEU A 222 -6.98 -1.18 17.48
CA LEU A 222 -8.13 -1.90 18.03
C LEU A 222 -9.10 -0.96 18.74
N ASP A 223 -10.35 -1.37 18.82
CA ASP A 223 -11.39 -0.76 19.66
C ASP A 223 -11.77 -1.75 20.76
N VAL A 224 -11.94 -1.25 21.97
CA VAL A 224 -12.36 -2.02 23.15
C VAL A 224 -13.71 -1.52 23.62
N TYR A 225 -14.63 -2.44 23.87
CA TYR A 225 -15.95 -2.21 24.42
C TYR A 225 -16.08 -3.03 25.70
N ALA A 226 -16.16 -2.36 26.84
CA ALA A 226 -16.18 -2.97 28.16
C ALA A 226 -17.48 -2.64 28.91
N PRO A 227 -17.99 -3.54 29.77
CA PRO A 227 -19.13 -3.24 30.61
C PRO A 227 -18.73 -2.19 31.66
N GLY A 228 -19.65 -1.39 32.18
CA GLY A 228 -19.30 -0.25 33.06
C GLY A 228 -18.60 -0.58 34.38
N ARG A 229 -18.55 -1.86 34.80
CA ARG A 229 -17.77 -2.35 35.97
C ARG A 229 -17.19 -3.74 35.68
N PRO A 230 -16.23 -3.84 34.75
CA PRO A 230 -15.61 -5.12 34.42
C PRO A 230 -14.71 -5.56 35.57
N SER A 231 -14.73 -6.85 35.90
CA SER A 231 -13.81 -7.44 36.87
C SER A 231 -13.53 -8.88 36.48
N ASN A 232 -12.26 -9.18 36.17
CA ASN A 232 -11.83 -10.45 35.58
C ASN A 232 -12.73 -10.88 34.41
N ALA A 233 -13.13 -9.90 33.60
CA ALA A 233 -14.12 -10.13 32.55
C ALA A 233 -13.52 -10.99 31.41
N PRO A 234 -14.29 -11.92 30.82
CA PRO A 234 -13.92 -12.61 29.60
C PRO A 234 -13.60 -11.63 28.48
N VAL A 235 -12.62 -11.94 27.63
CA VAL A 235 -12.31 -11.10 26.46
C VAL A 235 -12.62 -11.87 25.17
N VAL A 236 -13.35 -11.23 24.25
CA VAL A 236 -13.59 -11.73 22.89
C VAL A 236 -12.92 -10.78 21.91
N LEU A 237 -11.85 -11.23 21.25
CA LEU A 237 -11.15 -10.48 20.21
C LEU A 237 -11.71 -10.87 18.83
N MET A 238 -12.14 -9.88 18.05
CA MET A 238 -12.73 -10.04 16.73
C MET A 238 -11.82 -9.50 15.62
N VAL A 239 -11.61 -10.31 14.58
CA VAL A 239 -10.87 -9.98 13.36
C VAL A 239 -11.83 -9.92 12.18
N HIS A 240 -11.94 -8.75 11.55
CA HIS A 240 -12.90 -8.54 10.46
C HIS A 240 -12.52 -9.26 9.17
N GLY A 241 -13.53 -9.51 8.33
CA GLY A 241 -13.38 -10.03 6.96
C GLY A 241 -13.10 -8.93 5.92
N GLY A 242 -13.33 -9.25 4.65
CA GLY A 242 -13.13 -8.32 3.52
C GLY A 242 -12.02 -8.73 2.54
N GLY A 243 -11.83 -10.04 2.37
CA GLY A 243 -10.97 -10.57 1.31
C GLY A 243 -9.51 -10.09 1.39
N TRP A 244 -8.98 -9.91 2.61
CA TRP A 244 -7.59 -9.51 2.89
C TRP A 244 -7.18 -8.12 2.36
N ALA A 245 -8.09 -7.39 1.74
CA ALA A 245 -7.81 -6.13 1.04
C ALA A 245 -8.65 -4.96 1.54
N ILE A 246 -9.81 -5.24 2.13
CA ILE A 246 -10.73 -4.24 2.67
C ILE A 246 -11.28 -4.71 4.02
N GLY A 247 -11.97 -3.82 4.71
CA GLY A 247 -12.63 -4.09 5.98
C GLY A 247 -12.30 -3.03 7.02
N ASN A 248 -13.01 -3.07 8.14
CA ASN A 248 -12.83 -2.09 9.21
C ASN A 248 -13.37 -2.62 10.54
N LYS A 249 -12.61 -2.43 11.63
CA LYS A 249 -12.96 -2.77 13.00
C LYS A 249 -14.22 -2.11 13.54
N ALA A 250 -14.63 -0.97 12.97
CA ALA A 250 -15.81 -0.20 13.35
C ALA A 250 -17.02 -0.44 12.42
N ASN A 251 -16.96 -1.43 11.52
CA ASN A 251 -18.11 -1.74 10.66
C ASN A 251 -19.33 -2.12 11.52
N PRO A 252 -20.49 -1.44 11.38
CA PRO A 252 -21.67 -1.71 12.20
C PRO A 252 -22.17 -3.16 12.13
N GLY A 253 -22.07 -3.80 10.95
CA GLY A 253 -22.43 -5.20 10.76
C GLY A 253 -21.44 -6.19 11.38
N LEU A 254 -20.23 -5.74 11.72
CA LEU A 254 -19.27 -6.51 12.49
C LEU A 254 -19.52 -6.35 14.00
N VAL A 255 -19.74 -5.10 14.44
CA VAL A 255 -19.60 -4.68 15.84
C VAL A 255 -20.93 -4.68 16.60
N ASN A 256 -21.99 -4.05 16.08
CA ASN A 256 -23.13 -3.62 16.91
C ASN A 256 -23.76 -4.78 17.69
N ASN A 257 -24.17 -5.84 16.98
CA ASN A 257 -24.81 -7.01 17.62
C ASN A 257 -23.86 -7.72 18.59
N LYS A 258 -22.56 -7.77 18.29
CA LYS A 258 -21.57 -8.42 19.16
C LYS A 258 -21.29 -7.60 20.41
N VAL A 259 -21.22 -6.27 20.30
CA VAL A 259 -21.10 -5.38 21.46
C VAL A 259 -22.34 -5.47 22.32
N ASP A 260 -23.53 -5.34 21.72
CA ASP A 260 -24.80 -5.41 22.46
C ASP A 260 -24.91 -6.72 23.23
N HIS A 261 -24.54 -7.84 22.61
CA HIS A 261 -24.60 -9.16 23.24
C HIS A 261 -23.48 -9.40 24.25
N PHE A 262 -22.22 -9.35 23.82
CA PHE A 262 -21.10 -9.76 24.68
C PHE A 262 -20.89 -8.79 25.85
N VAL A 263 -21.07 -7.48 25.63
CA VAL A 263 -20.88 -6.50 26.71
C VAL A 263 -22.03 -6.52 27.71
N SER A 264 -23.27 -6.75 27.26
CA SER A 264 -24.39 -6.93 28.20
C SER A 264 -24.26 -8.22 29.01
N ASP A 265 -23.60 -9.25 28.46
CA ASP A 265 -23.26 -10.50 29.15
C ASP A 265 -21.92 -10.41 29.95
N GLY A 266 -21.47 -9.19 30.24
CA GLY A 266 -20.33 -8.93 31.13
C GLY A 266 -18.94 -9.21 30.54
N LYS A 267 -18.83 -9.41 29.22
CA LYS A 267 -17.57 -9.65 28.53
C LYS A 267 -17.02 -8.36 27.93
N ILE A 268 -15.72 -8.32 27.72
CA ILE A 268 -15.06 -7.28 26.94
C ILE A 268 -15.00 -7.73 25.49
N PHE A 269 -15.48 -6.90 24.58
CA PHE A 269 -15.37 -7.12 23.15
C PHE A 269 -14.26 -6.23 22.59
N VAL A 270 -13.31 -6.82 21.87
CA VAL A 270 -12.21 -6.11 21.21
C VAL A 270 -12.32 -6.34 19.71
N SER A 271 -12.28 -5.29 18.90
CA SER A 271 -12.33 -5.38 17.43
C SER A 271 -11.09 -4.76 16.82
N ILE A 272 -10.40 -5.46 15.92
CA ILE A 272 -9.09 -5.03 15.41
C ILE A 272 -9.10 -4.71 13.92
N ASN A 273 -8.35 -3.69 13.51
CA ASN A 273 -7.85 -3.52 12.16
C ASN A 273 -6.49 -4.23 12.05
N TYR A 274 -6.05 -4.49 10.82
CA TYR A 274 -4.73 -5.02 10.49
C TYR A 274 -4.29 -4.46 9.12
N PRO A 275 -2.98 -4.40 8.81
CA PRO A 275 -2.51 -3.99 7.49
C PRO A 275 -3.04 -4.94 6.42
N MET A 276 -3.32 -4.44 5.21
CA MET A 276 -4.01 -5.21 4.16
C MET A 276 -3.33 -5.10 2.78
N LEU A 277 -3.81 -5.89 1.83
CA LEU A 277 -3.42 -5.78 0.42
C LEU A 277 -3.70 -4.38 -0.14
N PRO A 278 -2.96 -3.95 -1.18
CA PRO A 278 -1.88 -4.67 -1.87
C PRO A 278 -0.53 -4.62 -1.14
N THR A 279 -0.43 -3.90 -0.03
CA THR A 279 0.85 -3.62 0.64
C THR A 279 1.32 -4.75 1.55
N HIS A 280 0.38 -5.49 2.18
CA HIS A 280 0.70 -6.56 3.12
C HIS A 280 -0.08 -7.82 2.75
N LYS A 281 0.65 -8.90 2.49
CA LYS A 281 0.10 -10.22 2.15
C LYS A 281 -0.38 -10.98 3.39
N PRO A 282 -1.26 -11.98 3.24
CA PRO A 282 -1.90 -12.70 4.35
C PRO A 282 -0.97 -13.24 5.46
N ASP A 283 0.29 -13.56 5.16
CA ASP A 283 1.31 -13.90 6.16
C ASP A 283 1.60 -12.71 7.10
N ALA A 284 1.92 -11.53 6.56
CA ALA A 284 2.13 -10.32 7.34
C ALA A 284 0.85 -9.86 8.07
N GLN A 285 -0.33 -10.13 7.49
CA GLN A 285 -1.60 -9.87 8.17
C GLN A 285 -1.77 -10.76 9.40
N ALA A 286 -1.38 -12.03 9.31
CA ALA A 286 -1.41 -12.95 10.43
C ALA A 286 -0.42 -12.54 11.55
N ASP A 287 0.75 -11.99 11.18
CA ASP A 287 1.70 -11.43 12.15
C ASP A 287 1.09 -10.26 12.93
N ALA A 288 0.35 -9.36 12.25
CA ALA A 288 -0.36 -8.27 12.92
C ALA A 288 -1.51 -8.77 13.81
N VAL A 289 -2.26 -9.79 13.40
CA VAL A 289 -3.27 -10.44 14.24
C VAL A 289 -2.63 -11.06 15.49
N ALA A 290 -1.48 -11.73 15.35
CA ALA A 290 -0.73 -12.24 16.49
C ALA A 290 -0.25 -11.12 17.42
N ALA A 291 0.26 -10.01 16.88
CA ALA A 291 0.64 -8.84 17.67
C ALA A 291 -0.56 -8.25 18.45
N ALA A 292 -1.73 -8.16 17.82
CA ALA A 292 -2.95 -7.70 18.48
C ALA A 292 -3.40 -8.63 19.62
N ILE A 293 -3.33 -9.96 19.42
CA ILE A 293 -3.59 -10.94 20.48
C ILE A 293 -2.64 -10.72 21.65
N SER A 294 -1.33 -10.58 21.39
CA SER A 294 -0.32 -10.33 22.42
C SER A 294 -0.61 -9.04 23.19
N TYR A 295 -0.99 -7.98 22.48
CA TYR A 295 -1.32 -6.69 23.08
C TYR A 295 -2.54 -6.80 23.99
N VAL A 296 -3.62 -7.44 23.52
CA VAL A 296 -4.82 -7.66 24.32
C VAL A 296 -4.52 -8.51 25.55
N GLN A 297 -3.72 -9.57 25.41
CA GLN A 297 -3.24 -10.34 26.56
C GLN A 297 -2.50 -9.43 27.57
N ALA A 298 -1.63 -8.52 27.11
CA ALA A 298 -0.88 -7.64 28.00
C ALA A 298 -1.73 -6.56 28.69
N HIS A 299 -2.79 -6.09 28.03
CA HIS A 299 -3.57 -4.91 28.43
C HIS A 299 -5.01 -5.21 28.90
N ALA A 300 -5.47 -6.46 28.84
CA ALA A 300 -6.84 -6.81 29.24
C ALA A 300 -7.19 -6.33 30.65
N ALA A 301 -6.25 -6.42 31.59
CA ALA A 301 -6.44 -5.97 32.97
C ALA A 301 -6.70 -4.46 33.09
N ASP A 302 -6.16 -3.63 32.18
CA ASP A 302 -6.40 -2.19 32.15
C ASP A 302 -7.86 -1.85 31.85
N TRP A 303 -8.57 -2.78 31.19
CA TRP A 303 -9.99 -2.69 30.88
C TRP A 303 -10.86 -3.55 31.80
N GLY A 304 -10.29 -4.11 32.88
CA GLY A 304 -10.98 -5.01 33.83
C GLY A 304 -11.20 -6.43 33.32
N GLY A 305 -10.51 -6.83 32.25
CA GLY A 305 -10.53 -8.16 31.67
C GLY A 305 -9.52 -9.11 32.30
N ASP A 306 -9.79 -10.40 32.19
CA ASP A 306 -8.85 -11.47 32.53
C ASP A 306 -8.01 -11.82 31.28
N PRO A 307 -6.68 -11.58 31.31
CA PRO A 307 -5.82 -11.80 30.15
C PRO A 307 -5.63 -13.27 29.77
N ASP A 308 -5.87 -14.20 30.70
CA ASP A 308 -5.81 -15.64 30.42
C ASP A 308 -7.17 -16.17 29.92
N ASN A 309 -8.16 -15.28 29.86
CA ASN A 309 -9.54 -15.61 29.54
C ASN A 309 -10.02 -15.01 28.22
N LEU A 310 -9.20 -15.25 27.19
CA LEU A 310 -9.37 -14.73 25.85
C LEU A 310 -10.02 -15.78 24.93
N VAL A 311 -10.95 -15.36 24.09
CA VAL A 311 -11.36 -16.09 22.88
C VAL A 311 -11.03 -15.23 21.66
N VAL A 312 -10.46 -15.87 20.63
CA VAL A 312 -10.14 -15.21 19.37
C VAL A 312 -11.18 -15.61 18.33
N MET A 313 -11.76 -14.64 17.66
CA MET A 313 -12.83 -14.80 16.67
C MET A 313 -12.47 -14.07 15.40
N GLY A 314 -12.83 -14.63 14.24
CA GLY A 314 -12.67 -13.94 12.97
C GLY A 314 -13.77 -14.29 11.98
N HIS A 315 -14.04 -13.40 11.02
CA HIS A 315 -14.97 -13.65 9.91
C HIS A 315 -14.27 -13.63 8.56
N SER A 316 -14.64 -14.53 7.66
CA SER A 316 -14.14 -14.54 6.27
C SER A 316 -12.60 -14.52 6.21
N ALA A 317 -11.98 -13.51 5.59
CA ALA A 317 -10.52 -13.32 5.61
C ALA A 317 -9.95 -13.30 7.05
N GLY A 318 -10.58 -12.63 7.99
CA GLY A 318 -10.19 -12.65 9.40
C GLY A 318 -10.33 -14.04 10.04
N ALA A 319 -11.34 -14.83 9.63
CA ALA A 319 -11.49 -16.22 10.07
C ALA A 319 -10.33 -17.11 9.58
N HIS A 320 -9.84 -16.86 8.36
CA HIS A 320 -8.62 -17.48 7.85
C HIS A 320 -7.40 -17.08 8.68
N LEU A 321 -7.21 -15.79 8.98
CA LEU A 321 -6.06 -15.31 9.75
C LEU A 321 -6.03 -15.89 11.17
N VAL A 322 -7.16 -15.91 11.89
CA VAL A 322 -7.19 -16.47 13.25
C VAL A 322 -6.99 -18.00 13.25
N ALA A 323 -7.51 -18.70 12.25
CA ALA A 323 -7.26 -20.13 12.08
C ALA A 323 -5.78 -20.40 11.76
N LEU A 324 -5.16 -19.55 10.94
CA LEU A 324 -3.76 -19.64 10.57
C LEU A 324 -2.83 -19.37 11.74
N VAL A 325 -3.12 -18.36 12.56
CA VAL A 325 -2.37 -18.07 13.80
C VAL A 325 -2.52 -19.21 14.81
N SER A 326 -3.72 -19.80 14.93
CA SER A 326 -3.97 -20.96 15.79
C SER A 326 -3.18 -22.19 15.33
N ALA A 327 -3.17 -22.47 14.03
CA ALA A 327 -2.46 -23.62 13.47
C ALA A 327 -0.93 -23.46 13.51
N ARG A 328 -0.42 -22.22 13.42
CA ARG A 328 1.02 -21.87 13.44
C ARG A 328 1.47 -21.34 14.80
N ARG A 329 0.92 -21.86 15.90
CA ARG A 329 1.18 -21.36 17.25
C ARG A 329 2.67 -21.25 17.57
N ASP A 330 3.47 -22.22 17.13
CA ASP A 330 4.93 -22.30 17.31
C ASP A 330 5.70 -21.15 16.64
N ALA A 331 5.14 -20.50 15.60
CA ALA A 331 5.75 -19.36 14.94
C ALA A 331 5.72 -18.08 15.79
N PHE A 332 4.93 -18.06 16.87
CA PHE A 332 4.70 -16.86 17.67
C PHE A 332 4.92 -17.13 19.17
N PRO A 333 6.09 -17.59 19.63
CA PRO A 333 6.30 -18.12 20.99
C PRO A 333 5.97 -17.17 22.15
N TYR A 334 5.69 -15.89 21.86
CA TYR A 334 5.32 -14.85 22.81
C TYR A 334 3.82 -14.81 23.17
N LEU A 335 2.89 -15.38 22.38
CA LEU A 335 1.47 -15.41 22.80
C LEU A 335 1.26 -16.51 23.86
N ARG A 336 0.53 -16.13 24.90
CA ARG A 336 -0.01 -17.08 25.87
C ARG A 336 -1.15 -17.90 25.24
N PRO A 337 -1.46 -19.09 25.79
CA PRO A 337 -2.66 -19.83 25.41
C PRO A 337 -3.91 -18.96 25.56
N TRP A 338 -4.92 -19.19 24.73
CA TRP A 338 -6.26 -18.64 24.88
C TRP A 338 -7.29 -19.77 24.99
N GLN A 339 -8.53 -19.45 25.37
CA GLN A 339 -9.52 -20.47 25.73
C GLN A 339 -10.11 -21.17 24.50
N GLY A 340 -10.31 -20.44 23.39
CA GLY A 340 -10.76 -21.03 22.14
C GLY A 340 -10.69 -20.10 20.94
N THR A 341 -10.80 -20.68 19.75
CA THR A 341 -10.85 -19.98 18.47
C THR A 341 -12.22 -20.16 17.80
N VAL A 342 -12.84 -19.08 17.36
CA VAL A 342 -14.11 -19.10 16.61
C VAL A 342 -13.88 -18.64 15.17
N VAL A 343 -14.09 -19.55 14.24
CA VAL A 343 -13.90 -19.35 12.79
C VAL A 343 -15.27 -19.15 12.16
N LEU A 344 -15.60 -17.90 11.81
CA LEU A 344 -16.87 -17.55 11.17
C LEU A 344 -16.72 -17.60 9.65
N ASP A 345 -17.03 -18.77 9.09
CA ASP A 345 -17.31 -19.04 7.69
C ASP A 345 -16.23 -18.56 6.70
N VAL A 346 -15.28 -19.43 6.36
CA VAL A 346 -14.21 -19.14 5.41
C VAL A 346 -13.90 -20.31 4.49
N GLY A 347 -13.63 -20.01 3.22
CA GLY A 347 -13.30 -21.00 2.19
C GLY A 347 -11.81 -21.27 2.03
N ALA A 348 -10.98 -20.93 3.02
CA ALA A 348 -9.52 -20.91 2.93
C ALA A 348 -8.84 -21.70 4.07
N LEU A 349 -9.53 -22.67 4.69
CA LEU A 349 -8.94 -23.50 5.74
C LEU A 349 -7.98 -24.53 5.16
N ASP A 350 -8.35 -25.18 4.06
CA ASP A 350 -7.48 -25.90 3.14
C ASP A 350 -7.24 -25.02 1.91
N LEU A 351 -6.30 -24.07 2.06
CA LEU A 351 -6.01 -23.09 1.02
C LEU A 351 -5.37 -23.75 -0.21
N VAL A 352 -4.57 -24.80 -0.03
CA VAL A 352 -3.88 -25.48 -1.13
C VAL A 352 -4.90 -26.10 -2.07
N ALA A 353 -5.85 -26.88 -1.54
CA ALA A 353 -6.93 -27.43 -2.36
C ALA A 353 -7.79 -26.31 -2.99
N ARG A 354 -8.05 -25.23 -2.24
CA ARG A 354 -8.85 -24.11 -2.73
C ARG A 354 -8.21 -23.37 -3.92
N MET A 355 -6.89 -23.18 -3.89
CA MET A 355 -6.14 -22.51 -4.96
C MET A 355 -5.97 -23.40 -6.21
N GLN A 356 -6.03 -24.72 -6.04
CA GLN A 356 -6.01 -25.68 -7.16
C GLN A 356 -7.38 -25.85 -7.83
N ASP A 357 -8.47 -25.53 -7.14
CA ASP A 357 -9.84 -25.64 -7.65
C ASP A 357 -10.43 -24.28 -8.07
N ASN A 358 -10.04 -23.83 -9.26
CA ASN A 358 -10.56 -22.62 -9.92
C ASN A 358 -10.77 -21.43 -8.96
N PRO A 359 -9.69 -20.85 -8.41
CA PRO A 359 -9.78 -19.81 -7.40
C PRO A 359 -10.47 -18.56 -7.96
N THR A 360 -11.35 -17.97 -7.16
CA THR A 360 -11.95 -16.67 -7.49
C THR A 360 -10.90 -15.57 -7.42
N GLU A 361 -11.15 -14.45 -8.08
CA GLU A 361 -10.21 -13.32 -8.15
C GLU A 361 -9.71 -12.84 -6.76
N VAL A 362 -10.57 -12.80 -5.74
CA VAL A 362 -10.16 -12.41 -4.38
C VAL A 362 -9.07 -13.32 -3.80
N PHE A 363 -9.10 -14.62 -4.11
CA PHE A 363 -8.08 -15.57 -3.70
C PHE A 363 -6.80 -15.38 -4.52
N ARG A 364 -6.93 -15.16 -5.83
CA ARG A 364 -5.78 -14.91 -6.71
C ARG A 364 -5.03 -13.63 -6.31
N LEU A 365 -5.75 -12.56 -5.98
CA LEU A 365 -5.16 -11.31 -5.49
C LEU A 365 -4.44 -11.49 -4.15
N ALA A 366 -4.99 -12.29 -3.24
CA ALA A 366 -4.40 -12.47 -1.91
C ALA A 366 -3.23 -13.46 -1.88
N PHE A 367 -3.32 -14.54 -2.66
CA PHE A 367 -2.40 -15.67 -2.55
C PHE A 367 -1.51 -15.87 -3.76
N GLY A 368 -1.78 -15.20 -4.89
CA GLY A 368 -1.02 -15.34 -6.12
C GLY A 368 -1.00 -16.79 -6.65
N ASP A 369 0.02 -17.10 -7.43
CA ASP A 369 0.14 -18.38 -8.15
C ASP A 369 1.26 -19.29 -7.62
N ASP A 370 1.73 -19.05 -6.38
CA ASP A 370 2.86 -19.76 -5.76
C ASP A 370 2.37 -20.89 -4.81
N PRO A 371 2.54 -22.17 -5.17
CA PRO A 371 2.13 -23.29 -4.33
C PRO A 371 2.87 -23.39 -3.00
N GLU A 372 4.13 -22.93 -2.91
CA GLU A 372 4.86 -22.92 -1.65
C GLU A 372 4.27 -21.90 -0.69
N TYR A 373 3.92 -20.72 -1.20
CA TYR A 373 3.21 -19.71 -0.41
C TYR A 373 1.83 -20.19 0.04
N TRP A 374 1.08 -20.90 -0.81
CA TRP A 374 -0.21 -21.49 -0.42
C TRP A 374 -0.07 -22.48 0.73
N GLN A 375 0.96 -23.33 0.72
CA GLN A 375 1.28 -24.23 1.82
C GLN A 375 1.58 -23.46 3.10
N GLN A 376 2.41 -22.41 3.01
CA GLN A 376 2.81 -21.60 4.16
C GLN A 376 1.62 -20.94 4.86
N VAL A 377 0.62 -20.47 4.10
CA VAL A 377 -0.53 -19.72 4.62
C VAL A 377 -1.84 -20.52 4.63
N SER A 378 -1.78 -21.83 4.48
CA SER A 378 -2.92 -22.74 4.64
C SER A 378 -3.03 -23.17 6.11
N PRO A 379 -4.13 -22.83 6.83
CA PRO A 379 -4.35 -23.33 8.19
C PRO A 379 -4.25 -24.85 8.30
N LEU A 380 -4.80 -25.60 7.33
CA LEU A 380 -4.76 -27.05 7.32
C LEU A 380 -3.34 -27.60 7.20
N ALA A 381 -2.55 -27.04 6.28
CA ALA A 381 -1.18 -27.51 6.05
C ALA A 381 -0.25 -27.16 7.22
N ALA A 382 -0.57 -26.08 7.93
CA ALA A 382 0.23 -25.61 9.04
C ALA A 382 -0.04 -26.34 10.37
N LEU A 383 -1.14 -27.11 10.46
CA LEU A 383 -1.43 -27.96 11.62
C LEU A 383 -0.40 -29.09 11.76
N HIS A 384 0.29 -29.12 12.89
CA HIS A 384 1.28 -30.17 13.20
C HIS A 384 1.14 -30.72 14.63
N GLN A 385 0.32 -30.09 15.47
CA GLN A 385 -0.02 -30.54 16.82
C GLN A 385 -1.41 -30.02 17.22
N GLY A 386 -1.93 -30.50 18.36
CA GLY A 386 -3.20 -30.03 18.91
C GLY A 386 -3.14 -28.54 19.29
N SER A 387 -4.24 -27.83 19.07
CA SER A 387 -4.41 -26.41 19.38
C SER A 387 -5.53 -26.20 20.41
N GLU A 388 -5.78 -24.93 20.75
CA GLU A 388 -6.95 -24.49 21.51
C GLU A 388 -8.24 -25.03 20.86
N PRO A 389 -9.31 -25.30 21.63
CA PRO A 389 -10.60 -25.69 21.08
C PRO A 389 -11.08 -24.73 19.98
N ILE A 390 -11.64 -25.29 18.90
CA ILE A 390 -12.09 -24.52 17.74
C ILE A 390 -13.59 -24.73 17.51
N LEU A 391 -14.34 -23.64 17.36
CA LEU A 391 -15.67 -23.62 16.77
C LEU A 391 -15.58 -23.11 15.34
N ILE A 392 -16.10 -23.86 14.38
CA ILE A 392 -16.21 -23.43 12.99
C ILE A 392 -17.68 -23.28 12.64
N VAL A 393 -18.12 -22.04 12.45
CA VAL A 393 -19.46 -21.76 11.91
C VAL A 393 -19.35 -21.75 10.39
N CYS A 394 -20.14 -22.55 9.69
CA CYS A 394 -20.13 -22.58 8.22
C CYS A 394 -21.51 -22.20 7.66
N ALA A 395 -21.52 -21.33 6.65
CA ALA A 395 -22.75 -20.95 5.94
C ALA A 395 -23.18 -22.11 5.03
N SER A 396 -24.19 -22.89 5.46
CA SER A 396 -24.63 -24.09 4.75
C SER A 396 -25.30 -23.80 3.40
N ARG A 397 -25.69 -22.54 3.13
CA ARG A 397 -26.12 -22.08 1.80
C ARG A 397 -24.99 -22.09 0.76
N ARG A 398 -23.74 -22.18 1.21
CA ARG A 398 -22.57 -22.43 0.36
C ARG A 398 -22.17 -23.89 0.49
N THR A 399 -21.22 -24.17 1.37
CA THR A 399 -20.71 -25.51 1.67
C THR A 399 -19.95 -25.48 2.99
N CYS A 400 -19.93 -26.61 3.70
CA CYS A 400 -19.12 -26.81 4.90
C CYS A 400 -17.87 -27.67 4.65
N ASN A 401 -17.56 -28.04 3.41
CA ASN A 401 -16.48 -28.98 3.08
C ASN A 401 -15.11 -28.54 3.64
N GLN A 402 -14.81 -27.24 3.60
CA GLN A 402 -13.57 -26.68 4.15
C GLN A 402 -13.49 -26.84 5.68
N ALA A 403 -14.62 -26.64 6.38
CA ALA A 403 -14.71 -26.85 7.82
C ALA A 403 -14.57 -28.33 8.17
N GLU A 404 -15.19 -29.22 7.40
CA GLU A 404 -15.14 -30.68 7.60
C GLU A 404 -13.73 -31.23 7.38
N ALA A 405 -13.07 -30.85 6.28
CA ALA A 405 -11.70 -31.25 5.97
C ALA A 405 -10.73 -30.79 7.07
N PHE A 406 -10.82 -29.52 7.48
CA PHE A 406 -10.00 -28.98 8.55
C PHE A 406 -10.25 -29.67 9.89
N ALA A 407 -11.51 -29.86 10.27
CA ALA A 407 -11.86 -30.51 11.53
C ALA A 407 -11.38 -31.96 11.58
N ALA A 408 -11.40 -32.69 10.47
CA ALA A 408 -10.92 -34.07 10.41
C ALA A 408 -9.43 -34.15 10.75
N VAL A 409 -8.61 -33.27 10.17
CA VAL A 409 -7.15 -33.23 10.43
C VAL A 409 -6.86 -32.66 11.82
N ALA A 410 -7.47 -31.55 12.22
CA ALA A 410 -7.24 -30.97 13.54
C ALA A 410 -7.59 -31.95 14.68
N ARG A 411 -8.67 -32.73 14.54
CA ARG A 411 -9.04 -33.77 15.52
C ARG A 411 -8.03 -34.91 15.57
N SER A 412 -7.35 -35.25 14.47
CA SER A 412 -6.32 -36.30 14.49
C SER A 412 -5.08 -35.88 15.29
N PHE A 413 -4.84 -34.57 15.41
CA PHE A 413 -3.83 -33.99 16.31
C PHE A 413 -4.34 -33.73 17.74
N GLY A 414 -5.58 -34.11 18.06
CA GLY A 414 -6.16 -33.96 19.40
C GLY A 414 -6.88 -32.64 19.66
N THR A 415 -7.00 -31.74 18.67
CA THR A 415 -7.78 -30.51 18.83
C THR A 415 -9.28 -30.81 18.96
N ARG A 416 -9.94 -30.22 19.97
CA ARG A 416 -11.40 -30.23 20.07
C ARG A 416 -11.96 -29.30 19.00
N VAL A 417 -12.60 -29.85 17.96
CA VAL A 417 -13.27 -29.06 16.92
C VAL A 417 -14.77 -29.31 16.90
N GLN A 418 -15.57 -28.26 16.98
CA GLN A 418 -17.02 -28.26 16.76
C GLN A 418 -17.33 -27.56 15.44
N ILE A 419 -18.17 -28.17 14.61
CA ILE A 419 -18.68 -27.53 13.38
C ILE A 419 -20.14 -27.16 13.65
N LEU A 420 -20.51 -25.93 13.33
CA LEU A 420 -21.86 -25.40 13.46
C LEU A 420 -22.38 -24.93 12.09
N PRO A 421 -23.08 -25.80 11.34
CA PRO A 421 -23.72 -25.41 10.09
C PRO A 421 -24.88 -24.45 10.36
N LYS A 422 -24.95 -23.35 9.60
CA LYS A 422 -26.03 -22.38 9.68
C LYS A 422 -26.60 -22.07 8.30
N ASP A 423 -27.93 -22.14 8.19
CA ASP A 423 -28.67 -21.76 6.98
C ASP A 423 -28.74 -20.23 6.82
N LEU A 424 -27.55 -19.64 6.67
CA LEU A 424 -27.28 -18.22 6.54
C LEU A 424 -26.41 -17.99 5.30
N THR A 425 -26.43 -16.76 4.78
CA THR A 425 -25.41 -16.31 3.82
C THR A 425 -24.07 -16.07 4.52
N HIS A 426 -23.01 -15.94 3.73
CA HIS A 426 -21.67 -15.61 4.22
C HIS A 426 -21.62 -14.35 5.10
N GLU A 427 -22.35 -13.30 4.69
CA GLU A 427 -22.43 -12.06 5.46
C GLU A 427 -23.31 -12.20 6.70
N GLN A 428 -24.44 -12.92 6.60
CA GLN A 428 -25.33 -13.13 7.74
C GLN A 428 -24.67 -13.90 8.88
N VAL A 429 -23.75 -14.83 8.60
CA VAL A 429 -22.95 -15.49 9.65
C VAL A 429 -22.24 -14.46 10.54
N ASN A 430 -21.78 -13.35 9.96
CA ASN A 430 -21.18 -12.26 10.73
C ASN A 430 -22.22 -11.32 11.32
N THR A 431 -23.14 -10.81 10.50
CA THR A 431 -24.04 -9.73 10.91
C THR A 431 -25.11 -10.18 11.90
N GLU A 432 -25.51 -11.45 11.88
CA GLU A 432 -26.53 -11.96 12.81
C GLU A 432 -25.95 -12.47 14.14
N LEU A 433 -24.64 -12.69 14.23
CA LEU A 433 -24.04 -13.11 15.49
C LEU A 433 -24.10 -11.97 16.52
N GLY A 434 -24.69 -12.27 17.68
CA GLY A 434 -25.02 -11.31 18.74
C GLY A 434 -26.46 -10.81 18.67
N ALA A 435 -27.21 -11.09 17.61
CA ALA A 435 -28.66 -10.91 17.64
C ALA A 435 -29.32 -11.98 18.52
N VAL A 436 -30.45 -11.65 19.14
CA VAL A 436 -31.22 -12.61 19.93
C VAL A 436 -31.67 -13.79 19.06
N GLY A 437 -31.28 -15.00 19.44
CA GLY A 437 -31.72 -16.23 18.80
C GLY A 437 -30.72 -17.38 18.89
N GLN A 438 -31.16 -18.55 18.41
CA GLN A 438 -30.45 -19.82 18.56
C GLN A 438 -29.01 -19.80 18.05
N TYR A 439 -28.71 -19.03 17.00
CA TYR A 439 -27.33 -18.95 16.50
C TYR A 439 -26.38 -18.39 17.55
N THR A 440 -26.72 -17.27 18.17
CA THR A 440 -25.92 -16.66 19.23
C THR A 440 -25.84 -17.58 20.44
N ASP A 441 -26.96 -18.17 20.87
CA ASP A 441 -27.01 -19.10 22.01
C ASP A 441 -26.04 -20.29 21.83
N GLU A 442 -25.96 -20.87 20.63
CA GLU A 442 -25.08 -22.01 20.36
C GLU A 442 -23.60 -21.62 20.30
N VAL A 443 -23.29 -20.38 19.88
CA VAL A 443 -21.93 -19.83 20.00
C VAL A 443 -21.59 -19.62 21.47
N ASP A 444 -22.50 -19.08 22.29
CA ASP A 444 -22.27 -18.89 23.73
C ASP A 444 -22.06 -20.21 24.46
N VAL A 445 -22.78 -21.27 24.10
CA VAL A 445 -22.54 -22.62 24.64
C VAL A 445 -21.09 -23.05 24.42
N PHE A 446 -20.52 -22.76 23.24
CA PHE A 446 -19.10 -23.02 23.01
C PHE A 446 -18.21 -22.14 23.88
N LEU A 447 -18.46 -20.83 23.94
CA LEU A 447 -17.68 -19.86 24.73
C LEU A 447 -17.65 -20.24 26.23
N VAL A 448 -18.80 -20.61 26.80
CA VAL A 448 -18.91 -21.09 28.18
C VAL A 448 -18.14 -22.40 28.37
N SER A 449 -18.21 -23.32 27.40
CA SER A 449 -17.56 -24.63 27.51
C SER A 449 -16.04 -24.59 27.47
N VAL A 450 -15.44 -23.52 26.94
CA VAL A 450 -13.99 -23.33 26.93
C VAL A 450 -13.49 -22.59 28.17
N HIS A 451 -14.36 -21.83 28.81
CA HIS A 451 -14.08 -21.05 30.01
C HIS A 451 -13.86 -21.87 31.28
N GLN A 452 -14.57 -22.99 31.43
CA GLN A 452 -14.65 -23.74 32.70
C GLN A 452 -13.46 -24.67 32.96
N ARG A 453 -12.31 -24.51 32.29
CA ARG A 453 -11.13 -25.40 32.46
C ARG A 453 -10.06 -24.86 33.43
N GLY A 454 -10.38 -23.85 34.24
CA GLY A 454 -9.46 -23.26 35.21
C GLY A 454 -9.32 -23.96 36.57
N ASP A 455 -10.06 -25.06 36.82
CA ASP A 455 -10.06 -25.78 38.11
C ASP A 455 -9.34 -27.15 38.05
#